data_AF-A0A0Q8E9M4-F1
#
_entry.id   AF-A0A0Q8E9M4-F1
#
_cell.length_a   1.000
_cell.length_b   1.000
_cell.length_c   1.000
_cell.angle_alpha   90.00
_cell.angle_beta   90.00
_cell.angle_gamma   90.00
#
_symmetry.space_group_name_H-M   'P 1'
#
loop_
_entity.id
_entity.type
_entity.pdbx_description
1 polymer ?
#
loop_
_entity_poly.entity_id
_entity_poly.type
_entity_poly.pdbx_seq_one_letter_code
_entity_poly.pdbx_strand_id
1 'polypeptide(L)' 'MPELWSALCLVAILEGLVLFAIPAGWKRAVLQLLQMSDGQVRAVGGFILIFGLTFLWALKR' A
#
# COMPACT_ATOMS: atom_id res chain seq x y z
N MET A 1 -8.34 -10.52 -18.35
CA MET A 1 -6.98 -10.97 -17.98
C MET A 1 -5.90 -9.91 -18.19
N PRO A 2 -5.88 -9.08 -19.26
CA PRO A 2 -4.92 -7.97 -19.33
C PRO A 2 -5.09 -6.94 -18.21
N GLU A 3 -6.30 -6.76 -17.69
CA GLU A 3 -6.58 -5.74 -16.67
C GLU A 3 -5.86 -6.02 -15.34
N LEU A 4 -5.68 -7.29 -14.97
CA LEU A 4 -4.91 -7.68 -13.78
C LEU A 4 -3.42 -7.35 -13.97
N TRP A 5 -2.86 -7.67 -15.14
CA TRP A 5 -1.48 -7.33 -15.47
C TRP A 5 -1.25 -5.82 -15.51
N SER A 6 -2.19 -5.06 -16.10
CA SER A 6 -2.15 -3.59 -16.08
C SER A 6 -2.21 -3.04 -14.66
N ALA A 7 -3.08 -3.56 -13.80
CA ALA A 7 -3.15 -3.14 -12.39
C ALA A 7 -1.85 -3.43 -11.63
N LEU A 8 -1.26 -4.61 -11.83
CA LEU A 8 0.04 -4.97 -11.22
C LEU A 8 1.17 -4.06 -11.71
N CYS A 9 1.22 -3.75 -13.01
CA CYS A 9 2.19 -2.80 -13.56
C CYS A 9 2.02 -1.40 -12.97
N LEU A 10 0.79 -0.92 -12.82
CA LEU A 10 0.53 0.40 -12.21
C LEU A 10 0.97 0.44 -10.75
N VAL A 11 0.69 -0.60 -9.97
CA VAL A 11 1.19 -0.72 -8.59
C VAL A 11 2.72 -0.68 -8.56
N ALA A 12 3.39 -1.42 -9.44
CA ALA A 12 4.85 -1.41 -9.53
C ALA A 12 5.43 -0.04 -9.91
N ILE A 13 4.78 0.68 -10.84
CA ILE A 13 5.18 2.04 -11.23
C ILE A 13 5.00 3.01 -10.06
N LEU A 14 3.88 2.93 -9.35
CA LEU A 14 3.60 3.79 -8.19
C LEU A 14 4.59 3.54 -7.04
N GLU A 15 4.86 2.27 -6.72
CA GLU A 15 5.89 1.88 -5.75
C GLU A 15 7.27 2.42 -6.15
N GLY A 16 7.66 2.23 -7.41
CA GLY A 16 8.92 2.76 -7.95
C GLY A 16 8.99 4.29 -7.90
N LEU A 17 7.89 4.98 -8.16
CA LEU A 17 7.80 6.44 -8.10
C LEU A 17 7.96 6.95 -6.66
N VAL A 18 7.34 6.29 -5.68
CA VAL A 18 7.51 6.64 -4.25
C VAL A 18 8.97 6.46 -3.83
N LEU A 19 9.60 5.35 -4.21
CA LEU A 19 11.01 5.09 -3.93
C LEU A 19 11.94 6.12 -4.59
N PHE A 20 11.63 6.53 -5.82
CA PHE A 20 12.42 7.50 -6.56
C PHE A 20 12.24 8.94 -6.04
N ALA A 21 11.00 9.35 -5.79
CA ALA A 21 10.68 10.71 -5.38
C ALA A 21 11.01 11.00 -3.90
N ILE A 22 10.77 10.04 -3.00
CA ILE A 22 10.94 10.24 -1.56
C ILE A 22 11.69 9.05 -0.90
N PRO A 23 12.94 8.75 -1.31
CA PRO A 23 13.68 7.60 -0.82
C PRO A 23 13.95 7.65 0.69
N ALA A 24 14.21 8.85 1.24
CA ALA A 24 14.47 9.02 2.68
C ALA A 24 13.20 8.91 3.53
N GLY A 25 12.05 9.33 2.99
CA GLY A 25 10.76 9.20 3.66
C GLY A 25 10.33 7.75 3.75
N TRP A 26 10.47 7.01 2.66
CA TRP A 26 10.21 5.57 2.62
C TRP A 26 11.05 4.78 3.63
N LYS A 27 12.38 5.02 3.66
CA LYS A 27 13.27 4.37 4.63
C LYS A 27 12.85 4.63 6.08
N ARG A 28 12.45 5.87 6.40
CA ARG A 28 11.95 6.23 7.73
C ARG A 28 10.64 5.52 8.07
N ALA A 29 9.71 5.44 7.12
CA ALA A 29 8.44 4.73 7.31
C ALA A 29 8.66 3.23 7.56
N VAL A 30 9.55 2.59 6.80
CA VAL A 30 9.92 1.18 7.02
C VAL A 30 10.58 0.97 8.38
N LEU A 31 11.49 1.85 8.80
CA LEU A 31 12.09 1.78 10.13
C LEU A 31 11.05 1.94 11.24
N GLN A 32 10.06 2.81 11.07
CA GLN A 32 8.94 2.93 12.03
C GLN A 32 8.11 1.66 12.08
N LEU A 33 7.80 1.05 10.93
CA LEU A 33 7.10 -0.24 10.87
C LEU A 33 7.87 -1.36 11.57
N LEU A 34 9.19 -1.41 11.43
CA LEU A 34 10.04 -2.40 12.12
C LEU A 34 10.08 -2.21 13.64
N GLN A 35 9.80 -1.01 14.15
CA GLN A 35 9.72 -0.73 15.58
C GLN A 35 8.32 -1.00 16.16
N MET A 36 7.31 -1.18 15.32
CA MET A 36 5.95 -1.50 15.75
C MET A 36 5.84 -2.98 16.13
N SER A 37 5.01 -3.26 17.12
CA SER A 37 4.65 -4.65 17.44
C SER A 37 3.81 -5.27 16.32
N ASP A 38 3.87 -6.59 16.15
CA ASP A 38 3.11 -7.32 15.12
C ASP A 38 1.60 -7.01 15.18
N GLY A 39 1.05 -6.78 16.39
CA GLY A 39 -0.35 -6.40 16.58
C GLY A 39 -0.70 -5.04 15.95
N GLN A 40 0.20 -4.05 16.06
CA GLN A 40 -0.01 -2.72 15.48
C GLN A 40 0.11 -2.76 13.96
N VAL A 41 1.10 -3.48 13.42
CA VAL A 41 1.26 -3.67 11.97
C VAL A 41 0.02 -4.35 11.39
N ARG A 42 -0.52 -5.38 12.07
CA ARG A 42 -1.76 -6.05 11.67
C ARG A 42 -2.97 -5.12 11.71
N ALA A 43 -3.08 -4.25 12.72
CA ALA A 43 -4.19 -3.30 12.82
C ALA A 43 -4.14 -2.27 11.68
N VAL A 44 -2.95 -1.73 11.37
CA VAL A 44 -2.76 -0.80 10.24
C VAL A 44 -3.07 -1.50 8.91
N GLY A 45 -2.54 -2.71 8.69
CA GLY A 45 -2.84 -3.49 7.49
C GLY A 45 -4.33 -3.83 7.37
N GLY A 46 -4.99 -4.17 8.48
CA GLY A 46 -6.43 -4.42 8.53
C GLY A 46 -7.25 -3.18 8.18
N PHE A 47 -6.86 -2.01 8.68
CA PHE A 47 -7.50 -0.75 8.34
C PHE A 47 -7.37 -0.44 6.84
N ILE A 48 -6.19 -0.62 6.25
CA ILE A 48 -5.95 -0.43 4.82
C ILE A 48 -6.79 -1.41 3.99
N LEU A 49 -6.90 -2.66 4.41
CA LEU A 49 -7.75 -3.66 3.75
C LEU A 49 -9.22 -3.27 3.75
N ILE A 50 -9.76 -2.88 4.91
CA ILE A 50 -11.17 -2.46 5.03
C ILE A 50 -11.43 -1.20 4.21
N PHE A 51 -10.52 -0.23 4.26
CA PHE A 51 -10.62 0.99 3.48
C PHE A 51 -10.60 0.70 1.97
N GLY A 52 -9.66 -0.13 1.51
CA GLY A 52 -9.59 -0.53 0.10
C GLY A 52 -10.83 -1.29 -0.36
N LEU A 53 -11.37 -2.19 0.48
CA LEU A 53 -12.56 -2.97 0.17
C LEU A 53 -13.81 -2.07 0.09
N THR A 54 -13.97 -1.16 1.04
CA THR A 54 -15.10 -0.20 1.05
C THR A 54 -15.04 0.75 -0.16
N PHE A 55 -13.85 1.25 -0.50
CA PHE A 55 -13.66 2.10 -1.67
C PHE A 55 -13.93 1.35 -2.98
N LEU A 56 -13.42 0.12 -3.13
CA LEU A 56 -13.71 -0.73 -4.29
C LEU A 56 -15.21 -1.01 -4.42
N TRP A 57 -15.88 -1.31 -3.31
CA TRP A 57 -17.32 -1.55 -3.31
C TRP A 57 -18.11 -0.30 -3.68
N ALA A 58 -17.69 0.88 -3.21
CA ALA A 58 -18.30 2.15 -3.58
C ALA A 58 -18.13 2.49 -5.06
N LEU A 59 -16.95 2.24 -5.65
CA LEU A 59 -16.68 2.52 -7.07
C LEU A 59 -17.32 1.51 -8.03
N LYS A 60 -17.54 0.27 -7.58
CA LYS A 60 -18.16 -0.79 -8.39
C LYS A 60 -19.69 -0.77 -8.34
N ARG A 61 -20.29 0.08 -7.50
CA ARG A 61 -21.73 0.25 -7.37
C ARG A 61 -22.25 1.33 -8.31
#